data_AF-A0A9J6EC36-F1
#
_entry.id   AF-A0A9J6EC36-F1
#
_cell.length_a   1.000
_cell.length_b   1.000
_cell.length_c   1.000
_cell.angle_alpha   90.00
_cell.angle_beta   90.00
_cell.angle_gamma   90.00
#
_symmetry.space_group_name_H-M   'P 1'
#
loop_
_entity.id
_entity.type
_entity.pdbx_description
1 polymer ?
#
loop_
_entity_poly.entity_id
_entity_poly.type
_entity_poly.pdbx_seq_one_letter_code
_entity_poly.pdbx_strand_id
1 'polypeptide(L)'
;MEKKRKGVEEPAASTATDRRQVQNGIEKLHEDALVADVSYIKKRAKEKEPAALFLIDQIENFKKRPSWSEETTRRVVLRHLSTRAYEHIRGEMLLKLPCRKTLSNYLGTTSGETGFSKLAEARLRVEAESFTVPRSRVCSLIVDEMKIREKLQYNKQRDCFVRHADVSLEQHGGDLTLANSLVCFLITGLSTYRIPVAYYFTKGLTGPQLHKLLIFVPEKVKACGFRVVRLVSDNHRVNVNAMTLLGDVLLTYRIEHPCDCDRLLFLSFDACHILKNVCSQFLAHDIGLKGEVSSCYIKKLYDLQKDLVVKPVRYLSRKHVYLNNIEKMNVARAIQVFSPDVTAALEHLRDQAGHTSSVSFGVAGQTIIFMQNIDRWFVLHDTSNTTQHIHKKWPDTRQFDDAEDARLEWLEVTLPMYFDELEKSCRSQKEFLTKERYEAFLLTTYSTNACIKYLLTEEKFLVVLTCKFNGDPIESLFETLQMSSGCNDMLNVRYVLRGREKVLKTGPAASSMASNVAHRECAQMSTGTLLTEASPSLTQQLPQLQRAACVLQRLNATVLPQHLPSLEISATIFVGGYIARVINEHMCCGSCTAVCTKPASNQPILQFTAARTEVGNFTRQTSCCLPLTC
;
A
#
# COMPACT_ATOMS: atom_id res chain seq x y z
N MET A 1 -41.42 75.86 46.57
CA MET A 1 -40.08 76.09 47.15
C MET A 1 -39.04 75.67 46.13
N GLU A 2 -38.22 76.62 45.72
CA GLU A 2 -37.09 76.43 44.81
C GLU A 2 -36.10 75.38 45.34
N LYS A 3 -35.54 74.58 44.42
CA LYS A 3 -34.10 74.29 44.40
C LYS A 3 -33.67 73.75 43.04
N LYS A 4 -32.89 74.58 42.33
CA LYS A 4 -32.10 74.29 41.13
C LYS A 4 -31.29 72.99 41.29
N ARG A 5 -31.37 72.08 40.33
CA ARG A 5 -30.28 71.12 40.04
C ARG A 5 -29.70 71.47 38.67
N LYS A 6 -28.40 71.79 38.68
CA LYS A 6 -27.55 72.09 37.53
C LYS A 6 -27.53 70.91 36.56
N GLY A 7 -27.56 71.23 35.27
CA GLY A 7 -27.40 70.27 34.18
C GLY A 7 -26.02 69.61 34.22
N VAL A 8 -26.02 68.33 33.89
CA VAL A 8 -24.86 67.57 33.42
C VAL A 8 -25.15 67.30 31.95
N GLU A 9 -24.52 68.05 31.05
CA GLU A 9 -24.44 67.69 29.64
C GLU A 9 -23.45 66.52 29.51
N GLU A 10 -23.95 65.36 29.07
CA GLU A 10 -23.14 64.25 28.58
C GLU A 10 -22.59 64.58 27.18
N PRO A 11 -21.28 64.41 26.89
CA PRO A 11 -20.76 64.60 25.55
C PRO A 11 -20.93 63.32 24.72
N ALA A 12 -22.05 63.20 24.01
CA ALA A 12 -22.33 62.08 23.09
C ALA A 12 -21.53 62.13 21.75
N ALA A 13 -20.58 63.06 21.60
CA ALA A 13 -19.88 63.31 20.34
C ALA A 13 -18.44 62.71 20.26
N SER A 14 -17.85 62.22 21.35
CA SER A 14 -16.46 61.67 21.33
C SER A 14 -16.40 60.19 20.92
N THR A 15 -17.46 59.42 21.16
CA THR A 15 -17.43 57.95 21.04
C THR A 15 -17.45 57.42 19.59
N ALA A 16 -17.97 58.20 18.63
CA ALA A 16 -18.03 57.77 17.22
C ALA A 16 -16.69 57.96 16.50
N THR A 17 -15.95 59.02 16.83
CA THR A 17 -14.63 59.33 16.28
C THR A 17 -13.57 58.37 16.81
N ASP A 18 -13.64 58.05 18.12
CA ASP A 18 -12.79 57.02 18.75
C ASP A 18 -13.03 55.63 18.18
N ARG A 19 -14.29 55.24 17.92
CA ARG A 19 -14.61 53.95 17.29
C ARG A 19 -14.04 53.82 15.88
N ARG A 20 -14.08 54.90 15.08
CA ARG A 20 -13.45 54.92 13.74
C ARG A 20 -11.93 54.83 13.81
N GLN A 21 -11.29 55.51 14.76
CA GLN A 21 -9.84 55.41 14.95
C GLN A 21 -9.41 54.00 15.39
N VAL A 22 -10.16 53.37 16.29
CA VAL A 22 -9.91 51.98 16.72
C VAL A 22 -10.11 51.01 15.54
N GLN A 23 -11.17 51.16 14.76
CA GLN A 23 -11.40 50.33 13.57
C GLN A 23 -10.28 50.45 12.53
N ASN A 24 -9.85 51.68 12.23
CA ASN A 24 -8.71 51.92 11.33
C ASN A 24 -7.40 51.36 11.90
N GLY A 25 -7.23 51.40 13.23
CA GLY A 25 -6.08 50.80 13.91
C GLY A 25 -6.06 49.27 13.81
N ILE A 26 -7.22 48.62 13.94
CA ILE A 26 -7.38 47.17 13.77
C ILE A 26 -7.10 46.76 12.32
N GLU A 27 -7.62 47.51 11.35
CA GLU A 27 -7.38 47.26 9.91
C GLU A 27 -5.89 47.36 9.57
N LYS A 28 -5.20 48.37 10.10
CA LYS A 28 -3.76 48.55 9.91
C LYS A 28 -2.95 47.42 10.55
N LEU A 29 -3.30 46.99 11.76
CA LEU A 29 -2.66 45.84 12.42
C LEU A 29 -2.87 44.54 11.63
N HIS A 30 -4.04 44.38 11.00
CA HIS A 30 -4.33 43.25 10.13
C HIS A 30 -3.52 43.30 8.83
N GLU A 31 -3.36 44.48 8.22
CA GLU A 31 -2.46 44.67 7.07
C GLU A 31 -0.99 44.37 7.42
N ASP A 32 -0.52 44.85 8.56
CA ASP A 32 0.84 44.60 9.04
C ASP A 32 1.08 43.10 9.30
N ALA A 33 0.08 42.39 9.83
CA ALA A 33 0.11 40.94 10.02
C ALA A 33 0.20 40.18 8.67
N LEU A 34 -0.61 40.57 7.67
CA LEU A 34 -0.54 39.98 6.33
C LEU A 34 0.81 40.21 5.66
N VAL A 35 1.42 41.38 5.84
CA VAL A 35 2.76 41.69 5.33
C VAL A 35 3.82 40.82 6.01
N ALA A 36 3.67 40.56 7.32
CA ALA A 36 4.53 39.64 8.05
C ALA A 36 4.43 38.20 7.51
N ASP A 37 3.22 37.71 7.23
CA ASP A 37 2.99 36.38 6.65
C ASP A 37 3.62 36.23 5.26
N VAL A 38 3.45 37.22 4.38
CA VAL A 38 4.09 37.20 3.05
C VAL A 38 5.62 37.23 3.18
N SER A 39 6.14 37.97 4.15
CA SER A 39 7.58 38.01 4.45
C SER A 39 8.10 36.65 4.94
N TYR A 40 7.32 35.96 5.78
CA TYR A 40 7.61 34.60 6.24
C TYR A 40 7.60 33.59 5.08
N ILE A 41 6.57 33.63 4.22
CA ILE A 41 6.50 32.80 3.01
C ILE A 41 7.73 33.05 2.12
N LYS A 42 8.14 34.31 1.93
CA LYS A 42 9.32 34.65 1.14
C LYS A 42 10.61 34.08 1.75
N LYS A 43 10.73 34.05 3.08
CA LYS A 43 11.86 33.39 3.77
C LYS A 43 11.85 31.89 3.51
N ARG A 44 10.71 31.23 3.65
CA ARG A 44 10.54 29.79 3.36
C ARG A 44 10.81 29.44 1.91
N ALA A 45 10.42 30.31 0.97
CA ALA A 45 10.72 30.13 -0.44
C ALA A 45 12.25 30.17 -0.71
N LYS A 46 13.02 31.01 0.00
CA LYS A 46 14.49 30.99 -0.07
C LYS A 46 15.10 29.70 0.47
N GLU A 47 14.45 29.08 1.46
CA GLU A 47 14.78 27.73 1.97
C GLU A 47 14.37 26.61 0.99
N LYS A 48 13.88 26.95 -0.21
CA LYS A 48 13.34 26.05 -1.23
C LYS A 48 12.14 25.24 -0.74
N GLU A 49 11.38 25.76 0.21
CA GLU A 49 10.13 25.14 0.63
C GLU A 49 9.12 25.19 -0.54
N PRO A 50 8.58 24.04 -0.98
CA PRO A 50 7.81 24.00 -2.23
C PRO A 50 6.47 24.72 -2.18
N ALA A 51 5.76 24.63 -1.05
CA ALA A 51 4.49 25.32 -0.87
C ALA A 51 4.70 26.83 -0.91
N ALA A 52 5.77 27.31 -0.27
CA ALA A 52 6.13 28.72 -0.28
C ALA A 52 6.53 29.22 -1.68
N LEU A 53 7.35 28.45 -2.41
CA LEU A 53 7.71 28.76 -3.80
C LEU A 53 6.48 28.88 -4.70
N PHE A 54 5.53 27.94 -4.58
CA PHE A 54 4.29 27.97 -5.35
C PHE A 54 3.47 29.24 -5.06
N LEU A 55 3.32 29.61 -3.79
CA LEU A 55 2.58 30.81 -3.39
C LEU A 55 3.24 32.09 -3.87
N ILE A 56 4.58 32.18 -3.78
CA ILE A 56 5.32 33.33 -4.33
C ILE A 56 5.12 33.42 -5.85
N ASP A 57 5.21 32.30 -6.58
CA ASP A 57 4.95 32.28 -8.02
C ASP A 57 3.50 32.73 -8.35
N GLN A 58 2.51 32.42 -7.51
CA GLN A 58 1.14 32.93 -7.70
C GLN A 58 1.08 34.46 -7.53
N ILE A 59 1.71 34.99 -6.48
CA ILE A 59 1.72 36.42 -6.14
C ILE A 59 2.46 37.23 -7.23
N GLU A 60 3.68 36.82 -7.59
CA GLU A 60 4.51 37.54 -8.56
C GLU A 60 3.89 37.55 -9.96
N ASN A 61 3.30 36.43 -10.35
CA ASN A 61 2.66 36.29 -11.65
C ASN A 61 1.26 36.90 -11.70
N PHE A 62 0.68 37.34 -10.58
CA PHE A 62 -0.69 37.83 -10.52
C PHE A 62 -0.94 39.02 -11.47
N LYS A 63 0.03 39.95 -11.58
CA LYS A 63 -0.08 41.13 -12.46
C LYS A 63 0.79 41.08 -13.71
N LYS A 64 1.81 40.22 -13.74
CA LYS A 64 2.86 40.19 -14.79
C LYS A 64 2.70 39.01 -15.75
N ARG A 65 3.49 39.04 -16.83
CA ARG A 65 3.64 37.87 -17.70
C ARG A 65 4.26 36.73 -16.87
N PRO A 66 3.67 35.52 -16.87
CA PRO A 66 4.08 34.48 -15.93
C PRO A 66 5.52 33.99 -16.17
N SER A 67 6.32 33.98 -15.12
CA SER A 67 7.60 33.27 -15.01
C SER A 67 7.48 32.25 -13.89
N TRP A 68 7.92 31.01 -14.13
CA TRP A 68 7.73 29.93 -13.18
C TRP A 68 9.06 29.48 -12.63
N SER A 69 9.14 29.27 -11.32
CA SER A 69 10.24 28.53 -10.74
C SER A 69 10.28 27.10 -11.29
N GLU A 70 11.48 26.50 -11.31
CA GLU A 70 11.65 25.11 -11.74
C GLU A 70 10.82 24.16 -10.87
N GLU A 71 10.83 24.34 -9.55
CA GLU A 71 10.11 23.47 -8.61
C GLU A 71 8.58 23.55 -8.81
N THR A 72 8.03 24.75 -9.01
CA THR A 72 6.62 24.92 -9.35
C THR A 72 6.30 24.23 -10.67
N THR A 73 7.13 24.42 -11.70
CA THR A 73 6.91 23.77 -13.00
C THR A 73 6.95 22.25 -12.86
N ARG A 74 7.96 21.71 -12.18
CA ARG A 74 8.13 20.27 -11.91
C ARG A 74 6.92 19.66 -11.21
N ARG A 75 6.37 20.33 -10.19
CA ARG A 75 5.17 19.87 -9.46
C ARG A 75 3.91 20.05 -10.27
N VAL A 76 3.80 21.10 -11.08
CA VAL A 76 2.60 21.36 -11.87
C VAL A 76 2.55 20.51 -13.15
N VAL A 77 3.67 19.94 -13.59
CA VAL A 77 3.71 18.85 -14.59
C VAL A 77 2.88 17.62 -14.15
N LEU A 78 2.48 17.54 -12.87
CA LEU A 78 1.45 16.63 -12.36
C LEU A 78 0.04 16.84 -12.94
N ARG A 79 -0.17 17.75 -13.92
CA ARG A 79 -1.36 17.86 -14.80
C ARG A 79 -1.96 16.53 -15.28
N HIS A 80 -1.18 15.45 -15.29
CA HIS A 80 -1.65 14.14 -15.66
C HIS A 80 -2.47 13.40 -14.59
N LEU A 81 -2.37 13.79 -13.31
CA LEU A 81 -3.26 13.29 -12.26
C LEU A 81 -4.72 13.64 -12.56
N SER A 82 -4.96 14.88 -13.03
CA SER A 82 -6.25 15.27 -13.59
C SER A 82 -6.09 16.44 -14.56
N THR A 83 -6.09 16.11 -15.86
CA THR A 83 -6.02 17.14 -16.90
C THR A 83 -7.26 18.03 -16.91
N ARG A 84 -8.44 17.47 -16.64
CA ARG A 84 -9.69 18.24 -16.59
C ARG A 84 -9.69 19.24 -15.44
N ALA A 85 -9.32 18.81 -14.22
CA ALA A 85 -9.24 19.72 -13.08
C ALA A 85 -8.19 20.80 -13.32
N TYR A 86 -7.03 20.44 -13.88
CA TYR A 86 -5.97 21.39 -14.21
C TYR A 86 -6.43 22.48 -15.18
N GLU A 87 -7.05 22.10 -16.29
CA GLU A 87 -7.54 23.07 -17.28
C GLU A 87 -8.74 23.87 -16.75
N HIS A 88 -9.58 23.29 -15.89
CA HIS A 88 -10.68 24.01 -15.24
C HIS A 88 -10.16 25.07 -14.26
N ILE A 89 -9.27 24.72 -13.33
CA ILE A 89 -8.64 25.66 -12.38
C ILE A 89 -7.96 26.81 -13.13
N ARG A 90 -7.26 26.49 -14.22
CA ARG A 90 -6.58 27.48 -15.07
C ARG A 90 -7.56 28.32 -15.89
N GLY A 91 -8.63 27.72 -16.41
CA GLY A 91 -9.64 28.39 -17.23
C GLY A 91 -10.53 29.35 -16.44
N GLU A 92 -10.94 28.94 -15.24
CA GLU A 92 -11.67 29.76 -14.27
C GLU A 92 -10.77 30.78 -13.54
N MET A 93 -9.47 30.78 -13.85
CA MET A 93 -8.48 31.68 -13.24
C MET A 93 -8.41 31.59 -11.71
N LEU A 94 -8.82 30.45 -11.14
CA LEU A 94 -8.71 30.18 -9.70
C LEU A 94 -7.25 30.19 -9.24
N LEU A 95 -6.35 29.66 -10.07
CA LEU A 95 -4.90 29.75 -9.90
C LEU A 95 -4.25 30.06 -11.24
N LYS A 96 -3.19 30.89 -11.24
CA LYS A 96 -2.35 31.03 -12.42
C LYS A 96 -1.46 29.79 -12.50
N LEU A 97 -1.60 29.03 -13.58
CA LEU A 97 -0.84 27.80 -13.77
C LEU A 97 -0.12 27.82 -15.13
N PRO A 98 1.07 27.20 -15.24
CA PRO A 98 1.79 27.05 -16.49
C PRO A 98 0.90 26.54 -17.64
N CYS A 99 1.01 27.16 -18.82
CA CYS A 99 0.25 26.67 -19.97
C CYS A 99 0.85 25.35 -20.49
N ARG A 100 0.07 24.63 -21.31
CA ARG A 100 0.51 23.37 -21.93
C ARG A 100 1.85 23.49 -22.65
N LYS A 101 2.10 24.63 -23.31
CA LYS A 101 3.35 24.88 -24.04
C LYS A 101 4.53 25.04 -23.08
N THR A 102 4.36 25.76 -21.98
CA THR A 102 5.38 25.88 -20.93
C THR A 102 5.75 24.51 -20.35
N LEU A 103 4.75 23.70 -19.98
CA LEU A 103 4.99 22.34 -19.46
C LEU A 103 5.67 21.43 -20.49
N SER A 104 5.29 21.54 -21.76
CA SER A 104 5.88 20.76 -22.85
C SER A 104 7.33 21.18 -23.13
N ASN A 105 7.62 22.48 -23.05
CA ASN A 105 8.97 23.01 -23.20
C ASN A 105 9.87 22.57 -22.05
N TYR A 106 9.36 22.57 -20.81
CA TYR A 106 10.09 22.07 -19.64
C TYR A 106 10.45 20.59 -19.76
N LEU A 107 9.49 19.77 -20.20
CA LEU A 107 9.75 18.34 -20.45
C LEU A 107 10.65 18.11 -21.67
N GLY A 108 10.75 19.06 -22.59
CA GLY A 108 11.58 18.98 -23.78
C GLY A 108 11.15 17.91 -24.77
N THR A 109 11.99 17.70 -25.78
CA THR A 109 11.81 16.65 -26.79
C THR A 109 12.22 15.30 -26.23
N THR A 110 11.45 14.26 -26.56
CA THR A 110 11.71 12.89 -26.10
C THR A 110 13.00 12.35 -26.73
N SER A 111 14.00 12.00 -25.91
CA SER A 111 15.26 11.41 -26.36
C SER A 111 15.06 10.03 -26.97
N GLY A 112 13.95 9.35 -26.67
CA GLY A 112 13.55 8.07 -27.26
C GLY A 112 14.63 6.99 -27.25
N GLU A 113 15.61 7.11 -26.33
CA GLU A 113 16.61 6.09 -26.05
C GLU A 113 15.92 4.89 -25.38
N THR A 114 16.43 3.69 -25.55
CA THR A 114 15.89 2.50 -24.92
C THR A 114 16.98 1.77 -24.15
N GLY A 115 16.59 0.83 -23.29
CA GLY A 115 17.46 0.23 -22.28
C GLY A 115 17.80 1.20 -21.16
N PHE A 116 19.05 1.13 -20.69
CA PHE A 116 19.59 2.00 -19.65
C PHE A 116 19.97 3.36 -20.23
N SER A 117 19.06 4.33 -20.14
CA SER A 117 19.22 5.65 -20.77
C SER A 117 20.19 6.57 -20.02
N LYS A 118 20.78 7.56 -20.73
CA LYS A 118 21.64 8.59 -20.10
C LYS A 118 20.88 9.43 -19.07
N LEU A 119 19.58 9.60 -19.25
CA LEU A 119 18.72 10.30 -18.30
C LEU A 119 18.58 9.52 -16.99
N ALA A 120 18.42 8.20 -17.07
CA ALA A 120 18.39 7.34 -15.89
C ALA A 120 19.74 7.35 -15.17
N GLU A 121 20.84 7.26 -15.92
CA GLU A 121 22.20 7.36 -15.39
C GLU A 121 22.44 8.68 -14.63
N ALA A 122 22.11 9.81 -15.26
CA ALA A 122 22.23 11.13 -14.64
C ALA A 122 21.36 11.24 -13.37
N ARG A 123 20.13 10.71 -13.41
CA ARG A 123 19.26 10.70 -12.24
C ARG A 123 19.86 9.89 -11.09
N LEU A 124 20.38 8.71 -11.37
CA LEU A 124 21.01 7.86 -10.36
C LEU A 124 22.22 8.55 -9.73
N ARG A 125 23.11 9.16 -10.53
CA ARG A 125 24.28 9.87 -9.99
C ARG A 125 23.90 11.00 -9.04
N VAL A 126 22.90 11.81 -9.40
CA VAL A 126 22.38 12.88 -8.53
C VAL A 126 21.85 12.32 -7.20
N GLU A 127 21.12 11.19 -7.26
CA GLU A 127 20.59 10.55 -6.05
C GLU A 127 21.73 9.96 -5.20
N ALA A 128 22.72 9.31 -5.81
CA ALA A 128 23.88 8.76 -5.12
C ALA A 128 24.68 9.86 -4.39
N GLU A 129 24.87 11.02 -5.01
CA GLU A 129 25.50 12.20 -4.42
C GLU A 129 24.69 12.77 -3.25
N SER A 130 23.35 12.71 -3.33
CA SER A 130 22.47 13.18 -2.26
C SER A 130 22.49 12.29 -1.01
N PHE A 131 22.85 11.01 -1.16
CA PHE A 131 22.91 10.07 -0.07
C PHE A 131 24.26 10.16 0.65
N THR A 132 24.22 10.72 1.87
CA THR A 132 25.38 10.85 2.76
C THR A 132 25.79 9.53 3.41
N VAL A 133 24.82 8.65 3.68
CA VAL A 133 25.05 7.34 4.30
C VAL A 133 25.19 6.27 3.20
N PRO A 134 26.28 5.50 3.15
CA PRO A 134 26.48 4.46 2.12
C PRO A 134 25.36 3.41 2.07
N ARG A 135 24.80 3.02 3.22
CA ARG A 135 23.68 2.06 3.31
C ARG A 135 22.42 2.54 2.59
N SER A 136 22.22 3.86 2.46
CA SER A 136 21.11 4.42 1.68
C SER A 136 21.20 4.11 0.19
N ARG A 137 22.33 3.59 -0.30
CA ARG A 137 22.52 3.19 -1.71
C ARG A 137 22.26 1.69 -1.94
N VAL A 138 21.89 0.95 -0.89
CA VAL A 138 21.49 -0.47 -0.99
C VAL A 138 20.03 -0.56 -1.42
N CYS A 139 19.76 -1.38 -2.44
CA CYS A 139 18.45 -1.45 -3.09
C CYS A 139 18.09 -2.85 -3.59
N SER A 140 16.79 -3.07 -3.80
CA SER A 140 16.24 -4.18 -4.55
C SER A 140 16.06 -3.78 -6.01
N LEU A 141 16.38 -4.67 -6.94
CA LEU A 141 16.03 -4.55 -8.36
C LEU A 141 14.76 -5.35 -8.63
N ILE A 142 13.74 -4.69 -9.16
CA ILE A 142 12.45 -5.29 -9.51
C ILE A 142 12.35 -5.31 -11.04
N VAL A 143 11.92 -6.44 -11.60
CA VAL A 143 11.75 -6.65 -13.04
C VAL A 143 10.37 -7.21 -13.32
N ASP A 144 9.64 -6.57 -14.22
CA ASP A 144 8.32 -7.03 -14.65
C ASP A 144 7.99 -6.56 -16.08
N GLU A 145 7.02 -7.22 -16.69
CA GLU A 145 6.58 -7.01 -18.06
C GLU A 145 5.13 -6.49 -18.12
N MET A 146 4.92 -5.39 -18.84
CA MET A 146 3.59 -4.89 -19.18
C MET A 146 3.30 -5.05 -20.67
N LYS A 147 2.08 -5.47 -21.01
CA LYS A 147 1.62 -5.51 -22.42
C LYS A 147 1.42 -4.11 -22.99
N ILE A 148 1.80 -3.94 -24.24
CA ILE A 148 1.62 -2.69 -25.00
C ILE A 148 0.96 -2.98 -26.35
N ARG A 149 0.28 -1.98 -26.90
CA ARG A 149 -0.35 -2.04 -28.21
C ARG A 149 0.72 -2.05 -29.29
N GLU A 150 0.72 -3.10 -30.10
CA GLU A 150 1.44 -3.15 -31.37
C GLU A 150 0.96 -2.03 -32.28
N LYS A 151 1.78 -0.99 -32.47
CA LYS A 151 1.41 0.16 -33.30
C LYS A 151 2.63 0.81 -33.91
N LEU A 152 2.57 1.00 -35.23
CA LEU A 152 3.48 1.87 -35.95
C LEU A 152 3.15 3.34 -35.70
N GLN A 153 4.14 4.13 -35.27
CA GLN A 153 3.99 5.58 -35.27
C GLN A 153 5.23 6.28 -35.82
N TYR A 154 5.02 7.25 -36.70
CA TYR A 154 6.06 8.15 -37.16
C TYR A 154 6.28 9.29 -36.17
N ASN A 155 7.53 9.48 -35.75
CA ASN A 155 7.95 10.60 -34.92
C ASN A 155 8.58 11.68 -35.79
N LYS A 156 7.77 12.69 -36.16
CA LYS A 156 8.19 13.85 -36.96
C LYS A 156 9.42 14.58 -36.39
N GLN A 157 9.61 14.60 -35.07
CA GLN A 157 10.73 15.33 -34.46
C GLN A 157 12.08 14.64 -34.63
N ARG A 158 12.06 13.32 -34.86
CA ARG A 158 13.27 12.49 -35.00
C ARG A 158 13.40 11.90 -36.41
N ASP A 159 12.44 12.22 -37.27
CA ASP A 159 12.27 11.64 -38.59
C ASP A 159 12.43 10.12 -38.61
N CYS A 160 11.78 9.44 -37.66
CA CYS A 160 11.92 7.99 -37.53
C CYS A 160 10.60 7.32 -37.13
N PHE A 161 10.44 6.05 -37.52
CA PHE A 161 9.34 5.23 -37.04
C PHE A 161 9.67 4.66 -35.65
N VAL A 162 8.82 4.96 -34.68
CA VAL A 162 8.87 4.43 -33.31
C VAL A 162 8.14 3.09 -33.32
N ARG A 163 8.89 1.99 -33.41
CA ARG A 163 8.36 0.63 -33.63
C ARG A 163 9.12 -0.51 -32.94
N HIS A 164 10.40 -0.32 -32.68
CA HIS A 164 11.33 -1.44 -32.64
C HIS A 164 11.31 -2.14 -31.28
N ALA A 165 11.27 -3.46 -31.30
CA ALA A 165 11.72 -4.24 -30.15
C ALA A 165 13.23 -3.99 -30.01
N ASP A 166 13.67 -3.56 -28.83
CA ASP A 166 15.07 -3.25 -28.55
C ASP A 166 15.92 -4.49 -28.37
N VAL A 167 15.29 -5.62 -28.03
CA VAL A 167 16.00 -6.88 -27.75
C VAL A 167 16.26 -7.62 -29.05
N SER A 168 17.24 -7.12 -29.80
CA SER A 168 18.02 -7.87 -30.79
C SER A 168 19.44 -7.98 -30.26
N LEU A 169 19.62 -8.77 -29.19
CA LEU A 169 20.94 -8.95 -28.57
C LEU A 169 21.94 -9.65 -29.51
N GLU A 170 21.49 -10.33 -30.57
CA GLU A 170 22.31 -10.81 -31.69
C GLU A 170 21.40 -11.10 -32.90
N GLN A 171 21.14 -10.16 -33.82
CA GLN A 171 20.83 -10.44 -35.24
C GLN A 171 21.03 -9.17 -36.08
N HIS A 172 22.07 -9.17 -36.93
CA HIS A 172 22.19 -8.24 -38.04
C HIS A 172 21.20 -8.66 -39.13
N GLY A 173 20.21 -7.83 -39.40
CA GLY A 173 19.30 -7.94 -40.55
C GLY A 173 18.08 -8.85 -40.32
N GLY A 174 16.87 -8.29 -40.40
CA GLY A 174 15.64 -9.07 -40.51
C GLY A 174 14.43 -8.47 -39.79
N ASP A 175 13.50 -7.92 -40.57
CA ASP A 175 12.10 -7.56 -40.28
C ASP A 175 11.72 -6.57 -39.15
N LEU A 176 10.93 -5.57 -39.57
CA LEU A 176 10.27 -4.54 -38.77
C LEU A 176 9.20 -5.14 -37.84
N THR A 177 9.67 -5.75 -36.76
CA THR A 177 8.80 -6.47 -35.85
C THR A 177 8.26 -5.53 -34.76
N LEU A 178 6.94 -5.39 -34.67
CA LEU A 178 6.28 -4.52 -33.69
C LEU A 178 6.40 -5.10 -32.28
N ALA A 179 6.87 -4.29 -31.33
CA ALA A 179 6.86 -4.65 -29.91
C ALA A 179 5.42 -4.77 -29.37
N ASN A 180 5.21 -5.80 -28.55
CA ASN A 180 3.93 -6.08 -27.88
C ASN A 180 4.04 -6.09 -26.35
N SER A 181 5.25 -5.93 -25.85
CA SER A 181 5.56 -5.93 -24.43
C SER A 181 6.61 -4.87 -24.10
N LEU A 182 6.58 -4.41 -22.86
CA LEU A 182 7.55 -3.52 -22.25
C LEU A 182 8.09 -4.20 -21.00
N VAL A 183 9.39 -4.47 -20.98
CA VAL A 183 10.09 -4.99 -19.80
C VAL A 183 10.73 -3.82 -19.08
N CYS A 184 10.42 -3.67 -17.81
CA CYS A 184 10.86 -2.57 -16.97
C CYS A 184 11.79 -3.06 -15.87
N PHE A 185 12.77 -2.24 -15.54
CA PHE A 185 13.66 -2.42 -14.40
C PHE A 185 13.50 -1.22 -13.48
N LEU A 186 13.16 -1.47 -12.22
CA LEU A 186 12.97 -0.46 -11.20
C LEU A 186 13.87 -0.79 -10.01
N ILE A 187 14.67 0.17 -9.56
CA ILE A 187 15.34 0.02 -8.26
C ILE A 187 14.48 0.63 -7.17
N THR A 188 14.35 -0.09 -6.06
CA THR A 188 13.70 0.38 -4.84
C THR A 188 14.72 0.39 -3.71
N GLY A 189 15.01 1.57 -3.18
CA GLY A 189 15.84 1.71 -2.00
C GLY A 189 15.17 1.07 -0.78
N LEU A 190 15.97 0.42 0.06
CA LEU A 190 15.45 -0.16 1.31
C LEU A 190 15.02 0.91 2.32
N SER A 191 15.41 2.17 2.10
CA SER A 191 14.99 3.33 2.86
C SER A 191 13.78 4.05 2.25
N THR A 192 13.88 4.69 1.06
CA THR A 192 12.85 5.68 0.64
C THR A 192 12.59 5.90 -0.85
N TYR A 193 13.48 5.53 -1.77
CA TYR A 193 13.33 5.93 -3.19
C TYR A 193 12.89 4.79 -4.11
N ARG A 194 12.29 5.17 -5.25
CA ARG A 194 11.91 4.28 -6.35
C ARG A 194 12.33 4.96 -7.65
N ILE A 195 13.28 4.36 -8.37
CA ILE A 195 13.86 4.99 -9.56
C ILE A 195 13.82 3.97 -10.70
N PRO A 196 13.06 4.24 -11.78
CA PRO A 196 13.10 3.36 -12.94
C PRO A 196 14.44 3.52 -13.66
N VAL A 197 15.12 2.40 -13.94
CA VAL A 197 16.51 2.43 -14.42
C VAL A 197 16.65 1.99 -15.87
N ALA A 198 15.84 1.03 -16.33
CA ALA A 198 15.92 0.54 -17.70
C ALA A 198 14.56 0.08 -18.22
N TYR A 199 14.39 0.16 -19.55
CA TYR A 199 13.17 -0.20 -20.24
C TYR A 199 13.50 -0.81 -21.60
N TYR A 200 12.93 -1.95 -21.91
CA TYR A 200 13.15 -2.63 -23.18
C TYR A 200 11.81 -2.97 -23.82
N PHE A 201 11.60 -2.51 -25.05
CA PHE A 201 10.48 -2.95 -25.87
C PHE A 201 10.80 -4.33 -26.43
N THR A 202 9.87 -5.27 -26.29
CA THR A 202 10.12 -6.67 -26.68
C THR A 202 8.94 -7.23 -27.48
N LYS A 203 9.22 -8.28 -28.25
CA LYS A 203 8.20 -9.18 -28.78
C LYS A 203 8.52 -10.60 -28.36
N GLY A 204 7.99 -11.00 -27.20
CA GLY A 204 8.25 -12.32 -26.62
C GLY A 204 9.70 -12.49 -26.16
N LEU A 205 10.04 -11.92 -24.99
CA LEU A 205 11.37 -12.07 -24.42
C LEU A 205 11.62 -13.53 -24.00
N THR A 206 12.79 -14.07 -24.34
CA THR A 206 13.21 -15.42 -23.89
C THR A 206 14.02 -15.37 -22.60
N GLY A 207 14.04 -16.48 -21.84
CA GLY A 207 14.81 -16.59 -20.59
C GLY A 207 16.30 -16.20 -20.76
N PRO A 208 17.02 -16.71 -21.78
CA PRO A 208 18.40 -16.33 -22.04
C PRO A 208 18.60 -14.84 -22.38
N GLN A 209 17.64 -14.23 -23.10
CA GLN A 209 17.70 -12.79 -23.38
C GLN A 209 17.49 -11.98 -22.10
N LEU A 210 16.54 -12.38 -21.25
CA LEU A 210 16.32 -11.73 -19.95
C LEU A 210 17.54 -11.89 -19.04
N HIS A 211 18.14 -13.07 -18.99
CA HIS A 211 19.38 -13.33 -18.24
C HIS A 211 20.50 -12.34 -18.61
N LYS A 212 20.75 -12.10 -19.90
CA LYS A 212 21.71 -11.07 -20.36
C LYS A 212 21.38 -9.68 -19.81
N LEU A 213 20.10 -9.31 -19.74
CA LEU A 213 19.66 -8.03 -19.16
C LEU A 213 19.81 -7.99 -17.63
N LEU A 214 19.58 -9.12 -16.94
CA LEU A 214 19.74 -9.26 -15.50
C LEU A 214 21.20 -9.16 -15.04
N ILE A 215 22.18 -9.32 -15.94
CA ILE A 215 23.59 -9.03 -15.66
C ILE A 215 23.90 -7.56 -16.00
N PHE A 216 23.50 -7.12 -17.19
CA PHE A 216 23.82 -5.79 -17.71
C PHE A 216 23.26 -4.66 -16.86
N VAL A 217 22.00 -4.76 -16.40
CA VAL A 217 21.36 -3.67 -15.66
C VAL A 217 21.99 -3.46 -14.27
N PRO A 218 22.20 -4.50 -13.43
CA PRO A 218 22.94 -4.36 -12.18
C PRO A 218 24.35 -3.79 -12.35
N GLU A 219 25.08 -4.15 -13.41
CA GLU A 219 26.41 -3.61 -13.70
C GLU A 219 26.34 -2.08 -13.88
N LYS A 220 25.39 -1.59 -14.67
CA LYS A 220 25.18 -0.14 -14.86
C LYS A 220 24.71 0.57 -13.59
N VAL A 221 23.86 -0.06 -12.81
CA VAL A 221 23.43 0.45 -11.51
C VAL A 221 24.61 0.55 -10.53
N LYS A 222 25.49 -0.46 -10.50
CA LYS A 222 26.73 -0.46 -9.71
C LYS A 222 27.67 0.67 -10.13
N ALA A 223 27.84 0.88 -11.44
CA ALA A 223 28.65 1.99 -11.98
C ALA A 223 28.11 3.38 -11.57
N CYS A 224 26.82 3.50 -11.24
CA CYS A 224 26.22 4.72 -10.70
C CYS A 224 26.35 4.87 -9.18
N GLY A 225 27.02 3.95 -8.49
CA GLY A 225 27.27 4.01 -7.04
C GLY A 225 26.22 3.32 -6.17
N PHE A 226 25.32 2.53 -6.75
CA PHE A 226 24.30 1.76 -6.03
C PHE A 226 24.70 0.30 -5.83
N ARG A 227 24.11 -0.35 -4.82
CA ARG A 227 24.34 -1.76 -4.50
C ARG A 227 23.02 -2.51 -4.58
N VAL A 228 22.91 -3.43 -5.53
CA VAL A 228 21.74 -4.32 -5.64
C VAL A 228 21.98 -5.51 -4.72
N VAL A 229 21.07 -5.76 -3.78
CA VAL A 229 21.15 -6.90 -2.84
C VAL A 229 20.12 -7.98 -3.16
N ARG A 230 19.01 -7.60 -3.81
CA ARG A 230 17.89 -8.50 -4.11
C ARG A 230 17.40 -8.29 -5.53
N LEU A 231 17.02 -9.37 -6.21
CA LEU A 231 16.29 -9.37 -7.47
C LEU A 231 14.88 -9.93 -7.25
N VAL A 232 13.87 -9.22 -7.73
CA VAL A 232 12.45 -9.59 -7.60
C VAL A 232 11.77 -9.62 -8.96
N SER A 233 11.04 -10.69 -9.26
CA SER A 233 10.17 -10.80 -10.45
C SER A 233 8.87 -11.55 -10.14
N ASP A 234 7.97 -11.65 -11.11
CA ASP A 234 6.88 -12.62 -11.02
C ASP A 234 7.39 -14.07 -11.23
N ASN A 235 6.54 -15.07 -10.94
CA ASN A 235 6.82 -16.49 -11.16
C ASN A 235 6.43 -16.95 -12.59
N HIS A 236 6.71 -16.15 -13.61
CA HIS A 236 6.49 -16.54 -15.00
C HIS A 236 7.67 -17.39 -15.52
N ARG A 237 7.37 -18.37 -16.38
CA ARG A 237 8.35 -19.34 -16.91
C ARG A 237 9.63 -18.70 -17.49
N VAL A 238 9.50 -17.54 -18.15
CA VAL A 238 10.64 -16.80 -18.71
C VAL A 238 11.55 -16.27 -17.60
N ASN A 239 10.97 -15.72 -16.54
CA ASN A 239 11.69 -15.16 -15.40
C ASN A 239 12.36 -16.26 -14.57
N VAL A 240 11.65 -17.37 -14.34
CA VAL A 240 12.20 -18.58 -13.72
C VAL A 240 13.45 -19.06 -14.47
N ASN A 241 13.35 -19.25 -15.80
CA ASN A 241 14.48 -19.67 -16.61
C ASN A 241 15.66 -18.67 -16.53
N ALA A 242 15.38 -17.36 -16.62
CA ALA A 242 16.43 -16.34 -16.51
C ALA A 242 17.14 -16.36 -15.15
N MET A 243 16.40 -16.57 -14.05
CA MET A 243 16.96 -16.72 -12.71
C MET A 243 17.72 -18.04 -12.53
N THR A 244 17.27 -19.14 -13.14
CA THR A 244 18.02 -20.41 -13.16
C THR A 244 19.36 -20.26 -13.88
N LEU A 245 19.39 -19.50 -14.98
CA LEU A 245 20.63 -19.20 -15.71
C LEU A 245 21.60 -18.34 -14.89
N LEU A 246 21.09 -17.43 -14.06
CA LEU A 246 21.93 -16.66 -13.12
C LEU A 246 22.57 -17.53 -12.03
N GLY A 247 21.95 -18.66 -11.69
CA GLY A 247 22.43 -19.62 -10.69
C GLY A 247 23.27 -20.76 -11.26
N ASP A 248 23.82 -20.60 -12.48
CA ASP A 248 24.74 -21.54 -13.12
C ASP A 248 24.28 -23.02 -13.07
N VAL A 249 22.98 -23.28 -13.30
CA VAL A 249 22.30 -24.57 -13.61
C VAL A 249 21.05 -24.81 -12.74
N LEU A 250 21.02 -24.35 -11.48
CA LEU A 250 19.88 -24.59 -10.58
C LEU A 250 19.28 -23.26 -10.11
N LEU A 251 17.95 -23.23 -10.01
CA LEU A 251 17.25 -22.12 -9.38
C LEU A 251 17.51 -22.14 -7.87
N THR A 252 18.24 -21.14 -7.37
CA THR A 252 18.53 -20.97 -5.94
C THR A 252 18.02 -19.62 -5.45
N TYR A 253 17.82 -19.48 -4.14
CA TYR A 253 17.37 -18.21 -3.54
C TYR A 253 18.53 -17.23 -3.26
N ARG A 254 19.78 -17.70 -3.35
CA ARG A 254 21.00 -16.91 -3.13
C ARG A 254 22.08 -17.34 -4.11
N ILE A 255 22.77 -16.36 -4.67
CA ILE A 255 23.90 -16.55 -5.58
C ILE A 255 25.00 -15.53 -5.25
N GLU A 256 26.22 -15.78 -5.72
CA GLU A 256 27.24 -14.75 -5.80
C GLU A 256 26.77 -13.66 -6.76
N HIS A 257 27.00 -12.39 -6.41
CA HIS A 257 26.53 -11.29 -7.24
C HIS A 257 27.30 -11.29 -8.57
N PRO A 258 26.61 -11.26 -9.74
CA PRO A 258 27.25 -11.39 -11.06
C PRO A 258 28.20 -10.24 -11.45
N CYS A 259 28.35 -9.25 -10.57
CA CYS A 259 29.17 -8.07 -10.78
C CYS A 259 30.15 -7.85 -9.61
N ASP A 260 30.10 -8.71 -8.58
CA ASP A 260 30.82 -8.55 -7.32
C ASP A 260 30.85 -9.89 -6.55
N CYS A 261 31.89 -10.69 -6.75
CA CYS A 261 32.00 -12.02 -6.14
C CYS A 261 32.01 -12.02 -4.61
N ASP A 262 32.36 -10.90 -3.97
CA ASP A 262 32.42 -10.79 -2.51
C ASP A 262 31.03 -10.55 -1.88
N ARG A 263 29.97 -10.47 -2.70
CA ARG A 263 28.63 -10.11 -2.25
C ARG A 263 27.58 -11.10 -2.73
N LEU A 264 26.52 -11.21 -1.95
CA LEU A 264 25.38 -12.06 -2.27
C LEU A 264 24.30 -11.26 -3.01
N LEU A 265 23.66 -11.92 -3.96
CA LEU A 265 22.42 -11.48 -4.57
C LEU A 265 21.31 -12.48 -4.21
N PHE A 266 20.25 -11.98 -3.57
CA PHE A 266 19.09 -12.79 -3.18
C PHE A 266 18.04 -12.77 -4.30
N LEU A 267 17.71 -13.94 -4.84
CA LEU A 267 16.70 -14.10 -5.88
C LEU A 267 15.35 -14.39 -5.24
N SER A 268 14.28 -13.71 -5.67
CA SER A 268 12.95 -13.85 -5.08
C SER A 268 11.86 -13.68 -6.13
N PHE A 269 10.71 -14.31 -5.88
CA PHE A 269 9.48 -13.94 -6.57
C PHE A 269 8.65 -12.96 -5.74
N ASP A 270 7.71 -12.29 -6.40
CA ASP A 270 6.77 -11.39 -5.74
C ASP A 270 5.79 -12.17 -4.84
N ALA A 271 5.84 -11.87 -3.54
CA ALA A 271 4.97 -12.45 -2.52
C ALA A 271 3.48 -12.21 -2.80
N CYS A 272 3.11 -11.05 -3.36
CA CYS A 272 1.74 -10.74 -3.77
C CYS A 272 1.25 -11.71 -4.85
N HIS A 273 2.11 -12.05 -5.82
CA HIS A 273 1.80 -13.00 -6.88
C HIS A 273 1.73 -14.43 -6.35
N ILE A 274 2.62 -14.82 -5.45
CA ILE A 274 2.58 -16.12 -4.80
C ILE A 274 1.28 -16.29 -4.01
N LEU A 275 0.87 -15.30 -3.22
CA LEU A 275 -0.39 -15.36 -2.46
C LEU A 275 -1.60 -15.52 -3.38
N LYS A 276 -1.67 -14.75 -4.48
CA LYS A 276 -2.73 -14.88 -5.52
C LYS A 276 -2.77 -16.30 -6.08
N ASN A 277 -1.61 -16.89 -6.37
CA ASN A 277 -1.50 -18.24 -6.91
C ASN A 277 -1.94 -19.32 -5.90
N VAL A 278 -1.48 -19.23 -4.64
CA VAL A 278 -1.89 -20.16 -3.57
C VAL A 278 -3.40 -20.06 -3.33
N CYS A 279 -3.94 -18.84 -3.24
CA CYS A 279 -5.38 -18.61 -3.09
C CYS A 279 -6.18 -19.22 -4.24
N SER A 280 -5.76 -18.96 -5.48
CA SER A 280 -6.44 -19.51 -6.66
C SER A 280 -6.40 -21.04 -6.70
N GLN A 281 -5.32 -21.68 -6.21
CA GLN A 281 -5.22 -23.14 -6.19
C GLN A 281 -6.06 -23.74 -5.06
N PHE A 282 -5.98 -23.19 -3.86
CA PHE A 282 -6.80 -23.56 -2.70
C PHE A 282 -8.31 -23.52 -3.01
N LEU A 283 -8.76 -22.50 -3.75
CA LEU A 283 -10.17 -22.38 -4.12
C LEU A 283 -10.61 -23.33 -5.24
N ALA A 284 -9.67 -23.84 -6.04
CA ALA A 284 -9.92 -24.70 -7.19
C ALA A 284 -9.91 -26.19 -6.84
N HIS A 285 -9.00 -26.62 -5.95
CA HIS A 285 -8.79 -28.02 -5.60
C HIS A 285 -8.54 -28.17 -4.10
N ASP A 286 -8.92 -29.33 -3.56
CA ASP A 286 -8.56 -29.70 -2.20
C ASP A 286 -7.07 -30.10 -2.12
N ILE A 287 -6.45 -29.82 -0.98
CA ILE A 287 -5.02 -30.05 -0.72
C ILE A 287 -4.88 -31.11 0.38
N GLY A 288 -3.88 -31.97 0.27
CA GLY A 288 -3.57 -33.01 1.26
C GLY A 288 -4.34 -34.32 1.06
N LEU A 289 -4.02 -35.33 1.87
CA LEU A 289 -4.58 -36.67 1.74
C LEU A 289 -6.11 -36.67 1.88
N LYS A 290 -6.83 -37.12 0.85
CA LYS A 290 -8.31 -37.10 0.80
C LYS A 290 -8.93 -35.70 0.94
N GLY A 291 -8.18 -34.63 0.68
CA GLY A 291 -8.67 -33.26 0.72
C GLY A 291 -8.89 -32.72 2.13
N GLU A 292 -7.95 -33.00 3.05
CA GLU A 292 -7.99 -32.49 4.43
C GLU A 292 -7.99 -30.95 4.52
N VAL A 293 -7.37 -30.28 3.54
CA VAL A 293 -7.46 -28.83 3.35
C VAL A 293 -8.43 -28.56 2.19
N SER A 294 -9.59 -27.96 2.48
CA SER A 294 -10.63 -27.74 1.48
C SER A 294 -11.24 -26.36 1.55
N SER A 295 -11.39 -25.72 0.39
CA SER A 295 -12.14 -24.47 0.26
C SER A 295 -13.66 -24.64 0.43
N CYS A 296 -14.17 -25.88 0.60
CA CYS A 296 -15.59 -26.09 0.83
C CYS A 296 -16.09 -25.40 2.11
N TYR A 297 -15.25 -25.28 3.14
CA TYR A 297 -15.63 -24.67 4.42
C TYR A 297 -15.85 -23.16 4.30
N ILE A 298 -14.97 -22.44 3.59
CA ILE A 298 -15.17 -21.01 3.33
C ILE A 298 -16.36 -20.76 2.39
N LYS A 299 -16.61 -21.65 1.42
CA LYS A 299 -17.80 -21.60 0.55
C LYS A 299 -19.09 -21.77 1.38
N LYS A 300 -19.12 -22.75 2.28
CA LYS A 300 -20.25 -22.96 3.23
C LYS A 300 -20.43 -21.78 4.18
N LEU A 301 -19.34 -21.22 4.73
CA LEU A 301 -19.41 -20.01 5.55
C LEU A 301 -20.05 -18.86 4.76
N TYR A 302 -19.63 -18.63 3.51
CA TYR A 302 -20.25 -17.63 2.64
C TYR A 302 -21.75 -17.88 2.47
N ASP A 303 -22.16 -19.11 2.18
CA ASP A 303 -23.57 -19.46 2.03
C ASP A 303 -24.39 -19.27 3.30
N LEU A 304 -23.82 -19.55 4.48
CA LEU A 304 -24.48 -19.33 5.76
C LEU A 304 -24.68 -17.86 6.08
N GLN A 305 -23.73 -16.99 5.72
CA GLN A 305 -23.78 -15.57 6.08
C GLN A 305 -24.36 -14.64 5.01
N LYS A 306 -24.49 -15.07 3.76
CA LYS A 306 -24.79 -14.16 2.63
C LYS A 306 -26.10 -13.37 2.82
N ASP A 307 -27.09 -13.99 3.46
CA ASP A 307 -28.42 -13.44 3.71
C ASP A 307 -28.60 -12.89 5.14
N LEU A 308 -27.57 -13.00 5.99
CA LEU A 308 -27.61 -12.44 7.35
C LEU A 308 -27.48 -10.91 7.31
N VAL A 309 -28.22 -10.26 8.20
CA VAL A 309 -28.11 -8.80 8.42
C VAL A 309 -26.77 -8.48 9.06
N VAL A 310 -26.41 -9.21 10.12
CA VAL A 310 -25.12 -9.10 10.79
C VAL A 310 -24.25 -10.28 10.38
N LYS A 311 -23.28 -10.01 9.52
CA LYS A 311 -22.38 -11.04 8.99
C LYS A 311 -21.16 -11.20 9.91
N PRO A 312 -20.75 -12.42 10.28
CA PRO A 312 -19.52 -12.64 11.06
C PRO A 312 -18.30 -12.14 10.27
N VAL A 313 -18.27 -12.28 8.94
CA VAL A 313 -17.21 -11.75 8.09
C VAL A 313 -17.79 -10.79 7.06
N ARG A 314 -17.82 -9.49 7.38
CA ARG A 314 -18.52 -8.44 6.62
C ARG A 314 -18.14 -8.33 5.14
N TYR A 315 -16.88 -8.54 4.79
CA TYR A 315 -16.37 -8.35 3.42
C TYR A 315 -16.44 -9.62 2.58
N LEU A 316 -16.61 -10.79 3.20
CA LEU A 316 -16.63 -12.07 2.50
C LEU A 316 -17.88 -12.15 1.61
N SER A 317 -17.60 -12.14 0.30
CA SER A 317 -18.60 -12.07 -0.77
C SER A 317 -18.33 -13.13 -1.83
N ARG A 318 -19.26 -13.32 -2.77
CA ARG A 318 -19.14 -14.29 -3.88
C ARG A 318 -17.80 -14.22 -4.60
N LYS A 319 -17.29 -13.00 -4.79
CA LYS A 319 -16.02 -12.70 -5.48
C LYS A 319 -14.77 -13.18 -4.72
N HIS A 320 -14.89 -13.63 -3.47
CA HIS A 320 -13.79 -14.21 -2.70
C HIS A 320 -13.71 -15.72 -2.89
N VAL A 321 -14.86 -16.38 -3.02
CA VAL A 321 -14.96 -17.85 -3.03
C VAL A 321 -15.12 -18.44 -4.43
N TYR A 322 -15.63 -17.66 -5.38
CA TYR A 322 -15.84 -18.07 -6.78
C TYR A 322 -15.14 -17.09 -7.73
N LEU A 323 -13.82 -17.22 -7.84
CA LEU A 323 -12.97 -16.32 -8.61
C LEU A 323 -13.16 -16.48 -10.13
N ASN A 324 -13.35 -15.37 -10.83
CA ASN A 324 -13.09 -15.24 -12.27
C ASN A 324 -11.64 -14.75 -12.54
N ASN A 325 -11.27 -14.63 -13.82
CA ASN A 325 -9.91 -14.22 -14.20
C ASN A 325 -9.52 -12.82 -13.69
N ILE A 326 -10.49 -11.90 -13.55
CA ILE A 326 -10.25 -10.55 -13.02
C ILE A 326 -10.02 -10.61 -11.51
N GLU A 327 -10.84 -11.39 -10.80
CA GLU A 327 -10.79 -11.53 -9.34
C GLU A 327 -9.51 -12.23 -8.88
N LYS A 328 -8.96 -13.16 -9.67
CA LYS A 328 -7.66 -13.80 -9.41
C LYS A 328 -6.51 -12.81 -9.32
N MET A 329 -6.60 -11.66 -10.01
CA MET A 329 -5.54 -10.65 -10.01
C MET A 329 -5.61 -9.71 -8.79
N ASN A 330 -6.68 -9.78 -7.98
CA ASN A 330 -6.86 -8.89 -6.84
C ASN A 330 -6.21 -9.48 -5.57
N VAL A 331 -5.06 -8.93 -5.19
CA VAL A 331 -4.33 -9.36 -3.99
C VAL A 331 -5.11 -9.13 -2.70
N ALA A 332 -5.88 -8.05 -2.59
CA ALA A 332 -6.64 -7.74 -1.39
C ALA A 332 -7.69 -8.82 -1.07
N ARG A 333 -8.33 -9.40 -2.09
CA ARG A 333 -9.23 -10.55 -1.90
C ARG A 333 -8.50 -11.79 -1.42
N ALA A 334 -7.29 -12.06 -1.94
CA ALA A 334 -6.49 -13.20 -1.51
C ALA A 334 -6.09 -13.07 -0.04
N ILE A 335 -5.66 -11.88 0.39
CA ILE A 335 -5.39 -11.56 1.81
C ILE A 335 -6.66 -11.78 2.65
N GLN A 336 -7.79 -11.25 2.20
CA GLN A 336 -9.06 -11.38 2.92
C GLN A 336 -9.56 -12.83 3.05
N VAL A 337 -9.28 -13.69 2.08
CA VAL A 337 -9.63 -15.13 2.15
C VAL A 337 -8.91 -15.80 3.32
N PHE A 338 -7.62 -15.53 3.52
CA PHE A 338 -6.81 -16.17 4.56
C PHE A 338 -6.83 -15.46 5.92
N SER A 339 -7.47 -14.31 5.99
CA SER A 339 -7.49 -13.43 7.16
C SER A 339 -7.95 -14.08 8.49
N PRO A 340 -7.57 -13.51 9.64
CA PRO A 340 -8.04 -13.94 10.96
C PRO A 340 -9.54 -13.93 11.13
N ASP A 341 -10.27 -12.99 10.51
CA ASP A 341 -11.72 -12.93 10.69
C ASP A 341 -12.39 -14.18 10.07
N VAL A 342 -11.88 -14.64 8.93
CA VAL A 342 -12.37 -15.86 8.28
C VAL A 342 -11.99 -17.09 9.09
N THR A 343 -10.74 -17.20 9.53
CA THR A 343 -10.28 -18.37 10.31
C THR A 343 -10.97 -18.44 11.66
N ALA A 344 -11.16 -17.32 12.37
CA ALA A 344 -11.92 -17.27 13.62
C ALA A 344 -13.41 -17.66 13.43
N ALA A 345 -14.04 -17.25 12.32
CA ALA A 345 -15.39 -17.69 12.01
C ALA A 345 -15.48 -19.20 11.74
N LEU A 346 -14.48 -19.77 11.04
CA LEU A 346 -14.40 -21.21 10.79
C LEU A 346 -14.09 -22.00 12.07
N GLU A 347 -13.23 -21.49 12.96
CA GLU A 347 -12.97 -22.07 14.28
C GLU A 347 -14.24 -22.12 15.13
N HIS A 348 -14.98 -21.01 15.17
CA HIS A 348 -16.27 -20.98 15.86
C HIS A 348 -17.23 -22.03 15.29
N LEU A 349 -17.34 -22.14 13.97
CA LEU A 349 -18.20 -23.15 13.32
C LEU A 349 -17.74 -24.58 13.60
N ARG A 350 -16.42 -24.84 13.68
CA ARG A 350 -15.86 -26.14 14.07
C ARG A 350 -16.23 -26.48 15.50
N ASP A 351 -16.04 -25.55 16.43
CA ASP A 351 -16.30 -25.75 17.85
C ASP A 351 -17.79 -25.98 18.15
N GLN A 352 -18.67 -25.46 17.28
CA GLN A 352 -20.12 -25.65 17.35
C GLN A 352 -20.65 -26.81 16.48
N ALA A 353 -19.77 -27.61 15.88
CA ALA A 353 -20.15 -28.70 14.99
C ALA A 353 -21.06 -29.72 15.70
N GLY A 354 -22.17 -30.09 15.05
CA GLY A 354 -23.16 -31.00 15.62
C GLY A 354 -24.12 -30.38 16.64
N HIS A 355 -23.92 -29.10 16.97
CA HIS A 355 -24.83 -28.31 17.80
C HIS A 355 -25.57 -27.30 16.93
N THR A 356 -25.02 -26.09 16.79
CA THR A 356 -25.62 -24.99 16.01
C THR A 356 -25.08 -24.90 14.59
N SER A 357 -24.00 -25.63 14.27
CA SER A 357 -23.42 -25.70 12.94
C SER A 357 -23.40 -27.13 12.39
N SER A 358 -23.29 -27.25 11.06
CA SER A 358 -23.20 -28.54 10.38
C SER A 358 -22.02 -29.38 10.91
N VAL A 359 -22.27 -30.66 11.20
CA VAL A 359 -21.24 -31.65 11.61
C VAL A 359 -20.04 -31.64 10.68
N SER A 360 -20.23 -31.29 9.40
CA SER A 360 -19.13 -31.19 8.44
C SER A 360 -18.03 -30.21 8.83
N PHE A 361 -18.29 -29.17 9.64
CA PHE A 361 -17.25 -28.26 10.12
C PHE A 361 -16.33 -28.89 11.19
N GLY A 362 -16.70 -30.00 11.82
CA GLY A 362 -15.89 -30.65 12.86
C GLY A 362 -14.52 -31.11 12.36
N VAL A 363 -14.38 -31.31 11.04
CA VAL A 363 -13.13 -31.71 10.37
C VAL A 363 -12.42 -30.56 9.65
N ALA A 364 -12.83 -29.30 9.86
CA ALA A 364 -12.22 -28.13 9.21
C ALA A 364 -10.83 -27.74 9.76
N GLY A 365 -10.31 -28.46 10.77
CA GLY A 365 -9.10 -28.11 11.51
C GLY A 365 -7.86 -27.89 10.62
N GLN A 366 -7.57 -28.81 9.70
CA GLN A 366 -6.42 -28.67 8.80
C GLN A 366 -6.55 -27.48 7.85
N THR A 367 -7.78 -27.18 7.40
CA THR A 367 -8.04 -26.00 6.57
C THR A 367 -7.75 -24.71 7.34
N ILE A 368 -8.19 -24.63 8.61
CA ILE A 368 -7.95 -23.46 9.46
C ILE A 368 -6.45 -23.23 9.66
N ILE A 369 -5.69 -24.28 10.00
CA ILE A 369 -4.23 -24.22 10.19
C ILE A 369 -3.53 -23.79 8.90
N PHE A 370 -3.90 -24.36 7.76
CA PHE A 370 -3.37 -23.97 6.45
C PHE A 370 -3.58 -22.47 6.19
N MET A 371 -4.80 -21.97 6.41
CA MET A 371 -5.14 -20.57 6.19
C MET A 371 -4.35 -19.63 7.12
N GLN A 372 -4.20 -20.00 8.40
CA GLN A 372 -3.38 -19.27 9.38
C GLN A 372 -1.90 -19.22 8.98
N ASN A 373 -1.34 -20.34 8.50
CA ASN A 373 0.04 -20.40 8.03
C ASN A 373 0.28 -19.50 6.79
N ILE A 374 -0.65 -19.49 5.84
CA ILE A 374 -0.56 -18.62 4.65
C ILE A 374 -0.68 -17.14 5.01
N ASP A 375 -1.62 -16.78 5.87
CA ASP A 375 -1.78 -15.40 6.33
C ASP A 375 -0.55 -14.91 7.10
N ARG A 376 -0.05 -15.72 8.04
CA ARG A 376 1.19 -15.43 8.77
C ARG A 376 2.37 -15.28 7.84
N TRP A 377 2.54 -16.18 6.87
CA TRP A 377 3.59 -16.08 5.85
C TRP A 377 3.53 -14.74 5.11
N PHE A 378 2.34 -14.33 4.66
CA PHE A 378 2.20 -13.07 3.93
C PHE A 378 2.47 -11.85 4.82
N VAL A 379 2.01 -11.85 6.07
CA VAL A 379 2.28 -10.79 7.05
C VAL A 379 3.79 -10.56 7.24
N LEU A 380 4.57 -11.65 7.32
CA LEU A 380 6.02 -11.56 7.47
C LEU A 380 6.71 -11.01 6.20
N HIS A 381 6.09 -11.14 5.02
CA HIS A 381 6.57 -10.59 3.75
C HIS A 381 6.08 -9.16 3.47
N ASP A 382 5.10 -8.64 4.21
CA ASP A 382 4.46 -7.32 4.00
C ASP A 382 4.53 -6.41 5.25
N THR A 383 5.61 -6.51 6.03
CA THR A 383 5.83 -5.61 7.16
C THR A 383 6.32 -4.25 6.66
N SER A 384 5.55 -3.20 6.94
CA SER A 384 5.61 -1.91 6.23
C SER A 384 6.20 -0.74 7.00
N ASN A 385 6.11 -0.77 8.34
CA ASN A 385 6.64 0.29 9.20
C ASN A 385 6.81 -0.21 10.64
N THR A 386 7.52 0.56 11.46
CA THR A 386 7.87 0.20 12.84
C THR A 386 6.72 0.28 13.85
N THR A 387 5.56 0.82 13.45
CA THR A 387 4.37 0.98 14.31
C THR A 387 3.20 0.09 13.91
N GLN A 388 3.36 -0.70 12.84
CA GLN A 388 2.28 -1.51 12.28
C GLN A 388 1.71 -2.50 13.29
N HIS A 389 2.59 -3.17 14.06
CA HIS A 389 2.22 -4.08 15.13
C HIS A 389 1.45 -3.43 16.28
N ILE A 390 1.68 -2.14 16.55
CA ILE A 390 0.95 -1.38 17.55
C ILE A 390 -0.47 -1.09 17.04
N HIS A 391 -0.58 -0.53 15.83
CA HIS A 391 -1.86 -0.16 15.24
C HIS A 391 -2.75 -1.37 14.94
N LYS A 392 -2.16 -2.45 14.41
CA LYS A 392 -2.87 -3.71 14.12
C LYS A 392 -3.05 -4.60 15.35
N LYS A 393 -2.36 -4.31 16.46
CA LYS A 393 -2.27 -5.19 17.65
C LYS A 393 -1.86 -6.62 17.28
N TRP A 394 -0.87 -6.73 16.40
CA TRP A 394 -0.38 -8.02 15.87
C TRP A 394 1.15 -8.10 15.91
N PRO A 395 1.73 -8.92 16.80
CA PRO A 395 3.18 -9.05 16.96
C PRO A 395 3.95 -9.40 15.68
N ASP A 396 3.47 -10.34 14.86
CA ASP A 396 4.15 -10.74 13.61
C ASP A 396 4.32 -9.60 12.59
N THR A 397 3.56 -8.49 12.70
CA THR A 397 3.74 -7.30 11.84
C THR A 397 4.81 -6.32 12.34
N ARG A 398 5.62 -6.71 13.33
CA ARG A 398 6.73 -5.90 13.84
C ARG A 398 7.89 -5.91 12.83
N GLN A 399 8.62 -4.82 12.70
CA GLN A 399 9.87 -4.79 11.93
C GLN A 399 10.85 -5.87 12.41
N PHE A 400 11.75 -6.32 11.53
CA PHE A 400 12.86 -7.18 11.92
C PHE A 400 14.04 -6.31 12.33
N ASP A 401 14.55 -6.50 13.54
CA ASP A 401 15.72 -5.80 14.09
C ASP A 401 16.68 -6.75 14.81
N ASP A 402 16.42 -8.06 14.74
CA ASP A 402 17.22 -9.14 15.30
C ASP A 402 17.34 -10.26 14.27
N ALA A 403 18.57 -10.76 14.06
CA ALA A 403 18.85 -11.85 13.13
C ALA A 403 18.39 -13.22 13.69
N GLU A 404 18.22 -13.31 15.01
CA GLU A 404 17.76 -14.51 15.72
C GLU A 404 16.26 -14.42 16.10
N ASP A 405 15.51 -13.53 15.43
CA ASP A 405 14.07 -13.39 15.64
C ASP A 405 13.36 -14.74 15.36
N ALA A 406 12.55 -15.21 16.32
CA ALA A 406 11.83 -16.49 16.22
C ALA A 406 10.91 -16.57 14.99
N ARG A 407 10.49 -15.44 14.42
CA ARG A 407 9.72 -15.40 13.16
C ARG A 407 10.56 -15.81 11.95
N LEU A 408 11.87 -15.56 11.98
CA LEU A 408 12.79 -16.04 10.96
C LEU A 408 12.96 -17.56 11.10
N GLU A 409 13.15 -18.09 12.30
CA GLU A 409 13.18 -19.54 12.54
C GLU A 409 11.90 -20.23 12.06
N TRP A 410 10.74 -19.63 12.33
CA TRP A 410 9.46 -20.12 11.81
C TRP A 410 9.41 -20.16 10.27
N LEU A 411 9.93 -19.14 9.58
CA LEU A 411 10.01 -19.11 8.10
C LEU A 411 11.00 -20.15 7.55
N GLU A 412 12.11 -20.39 8.25
CA GLU A 412 13.19 -21.29 7.80
C GLU A 412 12.87 -22.76 8.05
N VAL A 413 12.19 -23.07 9.15
CA VAL A 413 12.06 -24.44 9.65
C VAL A 413 10.59 -24.83 9.79
N THR A 414 9.85 -24.17 10.69
CA THR A 414 8.50 -24.62 11.06
C THR A 414 7.53 -24.63 9.87
N LEU A 415 7.52 -23.56 9.06
CA LEU A 415 6.63 -23.44 7.91
C LEU A 415 6.98 -24.44 6.80
N PRO A 416 8.24 -24.55 6.33
CA PRO A 416 8.61 -25.59 5.37
C PRO A 416 8.32 -27.01 5.85
N MET A 417 8.59 -27.33 7.12
CA MET A 417 8.28 -28.65 7.68
C MET A 417 6.79 -29.00 7.58
N TYR A 418 5.91 -28.04 7.91
CA TYR A 418 4.46 -28.21 7.76
C TYR A 418 4.07 -28.53 6.31
N PHE A 419 4.62 -27.80 5.33
CA PHE A 419 4.31 -28.04 3.93
C PHE A 419 4.91 -29.35 3.40
N ASP A 420 6.08 -29.75 3.87
CA ASP A 420 6.70 -31.03 3.52
C ASP A 420 5.89 -32.21 4.07
N GLU A 421 5.37 -32.11 5.29
CA GLU A 421 4.46 -33.11 5.86
C GLU A 421 3.16 -33.19 5.06
N LEU A 422 2.59 -32.04 4.70
CA LEU A 422 1.39 -31.95 3.87
C LEU A 422 1.60 -32.54 2.48
N GLU A 423 2.74 -32.26 1.83
CA GLU A 423 3.12 -32.84 0.53
C GLU A 423 3.34 -34.35 0.62
N LYS A 424 4.08 -34.83 1.64
CA LYS A 424 4.33 -36.28 1.86
C LYS A 424 3.04 -37.06 2.13
N SER A 425 2.02 -36.42 2.68
CA SER A 425 0.71 -37.05 2.87
C SER A 425 -0.01 -37.33 1.54
N CYS A 426 0.31 -36.57 0.48
CA CYS A 426 -0.35 -36.67 -0.82
C CYS A 426 0.06 -37.93 -1.57
N ARG A 427 -0.90 -38.55 -2.28
CA ARG A 427 -0.66 -39.72 -3.15
C ARG A 427 -0.23 -39.32 -4.54
N SER A 428 -0.57 -38.10 -4.96
CA SER A 428 -0.18 -37.55 -6.26
C SER A 428 0.05 -36.04 -6.18
N GLN A 429 0.88 -35.48 -7.08
CA GLN A 429 1.14 -34.04 -7.16
C GLN A 429 -0.13 -33.19 -7.36
N LYS A 430 -1.21 -33.78 -7.89
CA LYS A 430 -2.48 -33.08 -8.11
C LYS A 430 -3.21 -32.73 -6.81
N GLU A 431 -2.87 -33.41 -5.72
CA GLU A 431 -3.44 -33.21 -4.39
C GLU A 431 -2.67 -32.16 -3.58
N PHE A 432 -1.67 -31.50 -4.19
CA PHE A 432 -0.85 -30.48 -3.55
C PHE A 432 -0.74 -29.22 -4.42
N LEU A 433 0.01 -28.23 -3.94
CA LEU A 433 0.42 -27.09 -4.76
C LEU A 433 1.18 -27.59 -6.01
N THR A 434 1.01 -26.91 -7.15
CA THR A 434 1.79 -27.30 -8.33
C THR A 434 3.27 -27.09 -8.03
N LYS A 435 4.12 -27.96 -8.56
CA LYS A 435 5.56 -27.96 -8.28
C LYS A 435 6.16 -26.56 -8.47
N GLU A 436 5.81 -25.88 -9.56
CA GLU A 436 6.32 -24.54 -9.87
C GLU A 436 5.88 -23.47 -8.86
N ARG A 437 4.69 -23.61 -8.27
CA ARG A 437 4.18 -22.68 -7.26
C ARG A 437 4.77 -22.96 -5.89
N TYR A 438 4.92 -24.24 -5.55
CA TYR A 438 5.53 -24.65 -4.29
C TYR A 438 7.01 -24.27 -4.22
N GLU A 439 7.77 -24.55 -5.29
CA GLU A 439 9.17 -24.14 -5.40
C GLU A 439 9.32 -22.62 -5.30
N ALA A 440 8.45 -21.84 -5.96
CA ALA A 440 8.47 -20.38 -5.85
C ALA A 440 8.12 -19.85 -4.45
N PHE A 441 7.17 -20.51 -3.77
CA PHE A 441 6.80 -20.21 -2.38
C PHE A 441 8.00 -20.43 -1.44
N LEU A 442 8.64 -21.61 -1.51
CA LEU A 442 9.81 -21.92 -0.70
C LEU A 442 11.01 -21.04 -1.03
N LEU A 443 11.32 -20.85 -2.31
CA LEU A 443 12.43 -19.99 -2.75
C LEU A 443 12.28 -18.57 -2.20
N THR A 444 11.08 -17.99 -2.28
CA THR A 444 10.80 -16.64 -1.77
C THR A 444 10.90 -16.59 -0.25
N THR A 445 10.45 -17.64 0.44
CA THR A 445 10.56 -17.78 1.89
C THR A 445 12.01 -17.77 2.35
N TYR A 446 12.84 -18.66 1.78
CA TYR A 446 14.26 -18.74 2.11
C TYR A 446 15.04 -17.48 1.69
N SER A 447 14.72 -16.92 0.52
CA SER A 447 15.29 -15.65 0.04
C SER A 447 15.04 -14.50 1.01
N THR A 448 13.79 -14.35 1.45
CA THR A 448 13.41 -13.30 2.41
C THR A 448 14.13 -13.46 3.73
N ASN A 449 14.16 -14.67 4.28
CA ASN A 449 14.86 -14.94 5.53
C ASN A 449 16.36 -14.62 5.43
N ALA A 450 17.05 -15.22 4.45
CA ALA A 450 18.48 -15.05 4.26
C ALA A 450 18.85 -13.58 4.00
N CYS A 451 18.02 -12.86 3.22
CA CYS A 451 18.20 -11.43 2.96
C CYS A 451 18.04 -10.59 4.23
N ILE A 452 17.05 -10.88 5.09
CA ILE A 452 16.88 -10.18 6.38
C ILE A 452 18.12 -10.38 7.25
N LYS A 453 18.56 -11.63 7.44
CA LYS A 453 19.75 -11.95 8.22
C LYS A 453 20.97 -11.21 7.70
N TYR A 454 21.23 -11.28 6.38
CA TYR A 454 22.34 -10.58 5.74
C TYR A 454 22.29 -9.05 5.91
N LEU A 455 21.10 -8.45 5.80
CA LEU A 455 20.95 -7.01 5.98
C LEU A 455 21.24 -6.57 7.42
N LEU A 456 20.84 -7.37 8.41
CA LEU A 456 21.06 -7.08 9.82
C LEU A 456 22.52 -7.33 10.24
N THR A 457 23.14 -8.43 9.78
CA THR A 457 24.50 -8.81 10.21
C THR A 457 25.60 -8.15 9.38
N GLU A 458 25.55 -8.30 8.06
CA GLU A 458 26.64 -7.89 7.15
C GLU A 458 26.50 -6.41 6.76
N GLU A 459 25.32 -6.00 6.31
CA GLU A 459 25.07 -4.60 5.92
C GLU A 459 24.79 -3.70 7.13
N LYS A 460 24.55 -4.28 8.32
CA LYS A 460 24.35 -3.60 9.61
C LYS A 460 23.20 -2.59 9.57
N PHE A 461 22.09 -2.98 8.96
CA PHE A 461 20.83 -2.25 9.06
C PHE A 461 20.28 -2.38 10.49
N LEU A 462 19.69 -1.31 11.01
CA LEU A 462 19.05 -1.33 12.34
C LEU A 462 17.71 -2.05 12.31
N VAL A 463 16.98 -1.91 11.21
CA VAL A 463 15.66 -2.50 10.99
C VAL A 463 15.51 -2.89 9.53
N VAL A 464 14.72 -3.93 9.27
CA VAL A 464 14.34 -4.39 7.94
C VAL A 464 12.81 -4.41 7.82
N LEU A 465 12.31 -3.79 6.74
CA LEU A 465 10.89 -3.73 6.39
C LEU A 465 10.66 -4.55 5.12
N THR A 466 9.95 -5.67 5.24
CA THR A 466 9.79 -6.64 4.15
C THR A 466 8.86 -6.16 3.03
N CYS A 467 8.01 -5.16 3.26
CA CYS A 467 7.22 -4.55 2.19
C CYS A 467 8.07 -3.89 1.09
N LYS A 468 9.39 -3.72 1.31
CA LYS A 468 10.34 -3.18 0.31
C LYS A 468 10.91 -4.29 -0.60
N PHE A 469 10.51 -5.53 -0.38
CA PHE A 469 10.99 -6.71 -1.12
C PHE A 469 10.01 -7.23 -2.16
N ASN A 470 8.84 -6.60 -2.33
CA ASN A 470 7.80 -7.02 -3.26
C ASN A 470 7.86 -6.28 -4.61
N GLY A 471 7.03 -6.70 -5.55
CA GLY A 471 6.96 -6.14 -6.90
C GLY A 471 6.10 -4.88 -7.04
N ASP A 472 5.23 -4.57 -6.06
CA ASP A 472 4.25 -3.47 -6.14
C ASP A 472 4.80 -2.11 -6.63
N PRO A 473 6.02 -1.68 -6.29
CA PRO A 473 6.59 -0.44 -6.82
C PRO A 473 6.59 -0.37 -8.36
N ILE A 474 6.77 -1.50 -9.07
CA ILE A 474 6.78 -1.53 -10.53
C ILE A 474 5.36 -1.53 -11.11
N GLU A 475 4.40 -2.16 -10.44
CA GLU A 475 2.97 -2.06 -10.80
C GLU A 475 2.49 -0.60 -10.69
N SER A 476 2.86 0.09 -9.60
CA SER A 476 2.56 1.52 -9.42
C SER A 476 3.20 2.40 -10.51
N LEU A 477 4.39 2.04 -10.99
CA LEU A 477 5.02 2.69 -12.13
C LEU A 477 4.21 2.48 -13.41
N PHE A 478 3.72 1.26 -13.68
CA PHE A 478 2.86 0.97 -14.82
C PHE A 478 1.55 1.76 -14.79
N GLU A 479 0.89 1.80 -13.64
CA GLU A 479 -0.30 2.64 -13.43
C GLU A 479 0.02 4.11 -13.71
N THR A 480 1.13 4.63 -13.19
CA THR A 480 1.57 6.00 -13.43
C THR A 480 1.76 6.29 -14.92
N LEU A 481 2.33 5.35 -15.68
CA LEU A 481 2.47 5.48 -17.13
C LEU A 481 1.11 5.51 -17.84
N GLN A 482 0.16 4.67 -17.43
CA GLN A 482 -1.21 4.64 -17.98
C GLN A 482 -1.96 5.94 -17.67
N MET A 483 -1.94 6.38 -16.41
CA MET A 483 -2.51 7.66 -15.95
C MET A 483 -1.90 8.85 -16.69
N SER A 484 -0.58 8.83 -16.94
CA SER A 484 0.10 9.86 -17.72
C SER A 484 -0.43 10.04 -19.14
N SER A 485 -1.10 9.00 -19.66
CA SER A 485 -1.68 8.93 -20.99
C SER A 485 -3.22 9.02 -20.99
N GLY A 486 -3.82 9.54 -19.91
CA GLY A 486 -5.26 9.71 -19.79
C GLY A 486 -6.00 8.42 -19.42
N CYS A 487 -5.39 7.60 -18.56
CA CYS A 487 -5.91 6.29 -18.14
C CYS A 487 -6.12 5.33 -19.33
N ASN A 488 -5.18 5.36 -20.28
CA ASN A 488 -5.23 4.44 -21.42
C ASN A 488 -4.64 3.09 -21.02
N ASP A 489 -5.51 2.09 -20.84
CA ASP A 489 -5.16 0.74 -20.40
C ASP A 489 -4.12 0.05 -21.31
N MET A 490 -4.10 0.38 -22.61
CA MET A 490 -3.16 -0.19 -23.56
C MET A 490 -2.25 0.90 -24.16
N LEU A 491 -1.12 1.12 -23.49
CA LEU A 491 -0.09 2.05 -23.94
C LEU A 491 0.55 1.59 -25.26
N ASN A 492 1.14 2.53 -26.00
CA ASN A 492 2.03 2.22 -27.12
C ASN A 492 3.41 2.81 -26.86
N VAL A 493 4.41 2.38 -27.63
CA VAL A 493 5.82 2.77 -27.48
C VAL A 493 6.00 4.30 -27.30
N ARG A 494 5.32 5.11 -28.11
CA ARG A 494 5.42 6.59 -28.02
C ARG A 494 4.94 7.13 -26.67
N TYR A 495 3.82 6.62 -26.16
CA TYR A 495 3.30 7.06 -24.87
C TYR A 495 4.19 6.62 -23.72
N VAL A 496 4.72 5.40 -23.78
CA VAL A 496 5.69 4.89 -22.78
C VAL A 496 6.94 5.76 -22.75
N LEU A 497 7.54 6.04 -23.91
CA LEU A 497 8.75 6.87 -23.99
C LEU A 497 8.54 8.26 -23.37
N ARG A 498 7.39 8.89 -23.65
CA ARG A 498 7.02 10.19 -23.07
C ARG A 498 6.76 10.11 -21.57
N GLY A 499 6.01 9.10 -21.12
CA GLY A 499 5.68 8.88 -19.72
C GLY A 499 6.92 8.63 -18.86
N ARG A 500 7.85 7.81 -19.36
CA ARG A 500 9.12 7.50 -18.69
C ARG A 500 9.99 8.73 -18.49
N GLU A 501 10.27 9.48 -19.55
CA GLU A 501 11.15 10.64 -19.44
C GLU A 501 10.53 11.70 -18.53
N LYS A 502 9.21 11.80 -18.54
CA LYS A 502 8.47 12.60 -17.57
C LYS A 502 8.72 12.12 -16.15
N VAL A 503 8.51 10.82 -15.85
CA VAL A 503 8.75 10.23 -14.51
C VAL A 503 10.18 10.46 -14.04
N LEU A 504 11.19 10.32 -14.91
CA LEU A 504 12.60 10.56 -14.55
C LEU A 504 12.89 12.05 -14.25
N LYS A 505 12.24 12.98 -14.95
CA LYS A 505 12.42 14.42 -14.75
C LYS A 505 11.65 14.95 -13.55
N THR A 506 10.42 14.46 -13.33
CA THR A 506 9.57 14.96 -12.24
C THR A 506 9.67 14.17 -10.95
N GLY A 507 10.12 12.92 -11.02
CA GLY A 507 9.89 11.89 -10.01
C GLY A 507 8.60 11.10 -10.30
N PRO A 508 8.47 9.87 -9.76
CA PRO A 508 7.22 9.12 -9.83
C PRO A 508 6.10 9.90 -9.13
N ALA A 509 4.91 9.92 -9.73
CA ALA A 509 3.73 10.43 -9.06
C ALA A 509 3.42 9.53 -7.86
N ALA A 510 2.97 10.11 -6.74
CA ALA A 510 2.44 9.31 -5.64
C ALA A 510 1.37 8.37 -6.19
N SER A 511 1.46 7.08 -5.86
CA SER A 511 0.50 6.05 -6.22
C SER A 511 -0.92 6.48 -5.82
N SER A 512 -1.93 5.95 -6.52
CA SER A 512 -3.31 6.07 -6.10
C SER A 512 -3.46 5.66 -4.63
N MET A 513 -4.21 6.43 -3.84
CA MET A 513 -4.64 6.05 -2.48
C MET A 513 -5.45 4.74 -2.45
N ALA A 514 -5.92 4.27 -3.62
CA ALA A 514 -6.60 2.99 -3.81
C ALA A 514 -5.66 1.84 -4.22
N SER A 515 -4.34 2.05 -4.21
CA SER A 515 -3.38 0.95 -4.33
C SER A 515 -3.57 -0.03 -3.18
N ASN A 516 -3.42 -1.32 -3.46
CA ASN A 516 -3.78 -2.40 -2.52
C ASN A 516 -2.86 -2.48 -1.28
N VAL A 517 -1.85 -1.60 -1.17
CA VAL A 517 -0.92 -1.54 -0.05
C VAL A 517 -0.96 -0.16 0.61
N ALA A 518 -0.77 -0.13 1.93
CA ALA A 518 -0.79 1.07 2.75
C ALA A 518 0.35 2.03 2.39
N HIS A 519 0.15 2.87 1.36
CA HIS A 519 1.06 3.95 1.02
C HIS A 519 0.79 5.16 1.93
N ARG A 520 1.51 5.25 3.05
CA ARG A 520 1.65 6.53 3.79
C ARG A 520 2.97 7.26 3.52
N GLU A 521 3.90 6.67 2.78
CA GLU A 521 5.27 7.21 2.64
C GLU A 521 5.74 7.37 1.19
N CYS A 522 5.00 8.15 0.38
CA CYS A 522 5.49 8.53 -0.96
C CYS A 522 5.50 10.05 -1.19
N ALA A 523 5.66 10.84 -0.12
CA ALA A 523 5.74 12.30 -0.20
C ALA A 523 7.15 12.88 0.08
N GLN A 524 8.14 12.05 0.43
CA GLN A 524 9.47 12.55 0.78
C GLN A 524 10.53 12.06 -0.20
N MET A 525 10.57 12.67 -1.39
CA MET A 525 11.85 12.84 -2.07
C MET A 525 12.47 14.16 -1.57
N SER A 526 13.64 14.05 -0.95
CA SER A 526 14.57 15.09 -0.51
C SER A 526 13.98 16.49 -0.23
N THR A 527 13.55 16.72 1.00
CA THR A 527 13.67 18.04 1.64
C THR A 527 14.42 17.86 2.94
N GLY A 528 15.35 18.77 3.20
CA GLY A 528 16.34 18.66 4.27
C GLY A 528 15.74 18.43 5.65
N THR A 529 16.52 17.70 6.44
CA THR A 529 16.41 17.43 7.87
C THR A 529 15.78 18.55 8.69
N LEU A 530 14.69 18.22 9.40
CA LEU A 530 14.42 18.78 10.73
C LEU A 530 14.01 17.61 11.64
N LEU A 531 15.02 17.06 12.33
CA LEU A 531 14.81 16.26 13.52
C LEU A 531 14.09 17.16 14.53
N THR A 532 12.84 16.82 14.85
CA THR A 532 12.19 17.36 16.05
C THR A 532 12.24 16.24 17.07
N GLU A 533 13.06 16.40 18.11
CA GLU A 533 13.13 15.49 19.24
C GLU A 533 11.74 15.41 19.88
N ALA A 534 11.09 14.26 19.74
CA ALA A 534 9.91 13.94 20.53
C ALA A 534 10.38 13.55 21.94
N SER A 535 10.06 14.39 22.92
CA SER A 535 10.26 14.09 24.33
C SER A 535 9.49 12.81 24.72
N PRO A 536 10.03 11.97 25.61
CA PRO A 536 9.38 10.72 25.99
C PRO A 536 8.16 11.00 26.87
N SER A 537 6.95 10.86 26.32
CA SER A 537 5.77 10.67 27.16
C SER A 537 5.80 9.25 27.72
N LEU A 538 5.84 9.15 29.05
CA LEU A 538 5.73 7.91 29.83
C LEU A 538 4.55 7.04 29.35
N THR A 539 4.85 6.03 28.54
CA THR A 539 3.88 5.00 28.18
C THR A 539 3.82 3.99 29.31
N GLN A 540 2.77 4.09 30.13
CA GLN A 540 2.42 3.05 31.11
C GLN A 540 2.21 1.73 30.36
N GLN A 541 3.10 0.76 30.61
CA GLN A 541 2.90 -0.63 30.19
C GLN A 541 1.61 -1.16 30.83
N LEU A 542 0.71 -1.70 30.02
CA LEU A 542 -0.46 -2.43 30.49
C LEU A 542 -0.32 -3.89 30.02
N PRO A 543 -0.27 -4.87 30.96
CA PRO A 543 -0.10 -6.27 30.62
C PRO A 543 -1.27 -6.83 29.80
N GLN A 544 -0.87 -7.69 28.86
CA GLN A 544 -1.70 -8.40 27.91
C GLN A 544 -2.51 -9.54 28.59
N LEU A 545 -3.60 -9.95 27.94
CA LEU A 545 -4.36 -11.20 28.13
C LEU A 545 -5.21 -11.40 29.40
N GLN A 546 -5.06 -10.65 30.50
CA GLN A 546 -5.95 -10.83 31.68
C GLN A 546 -7.35 -10.19 31.56
N ARG A 547 -7.64 -9.43 30.48
CA ARG A 547 -8.87 -8.62 30.41
C ARG A 547 -10.14 -9.38 30.03
N ALA A 548 -10.09 -10.46 29.24
CA ALA A 548 -11.33 -11.16 28.86
C ALA A 548 -12.04 -11.77 30.08
N ALA A 549 -11.28 -12.46 30.94
CA ALA A 549 -11.80 -13.02 32.20
C ALA A 549 -12.26 -11.94 33.18
N CYS A 550 -11.53 -10.82 33.29
CA CYS A 550 -11.90 -9.70 34.16
C CYS A 550 -13.14 -8.94 33.66
N VAL A 551 -13.31 -8.79 32.34
CA VAL A 551 -14.51 -8.18 31.73
C VAL A 551 -15.72 -9.12 31.89
N LEU A 552 -15.55 -10.43 31.70
CA LEU A 552 -16.62 -11.42 31.94
C LEU A 552 -17.04 -11.48 33.42
N GLN A 553 -16.08 -11.40 34.36
CA GLN A 553 -16.38 -11.27 35.79
C GLN A 553 -17.15 -9.98 36.12
N ARG A 554 -16.83 -8.87 35.46
CA ARG A 554 -17.57 -7.60 35.60
C ARG A 554 -18.98 -7.65 35.01
N LEU A 555 -19.22 -8.51 34.02
CA LEU A 555 -20.53 -8.65 33.34
C LEU A 555 -21.52 -9.56 34.09
N ASN A 556 -21.13 -10.16 35.23
CA ASN A 556 -22.00 -10.87 36.17
C ASN A 556 -22.98 -11.89 35.51
N ALA A 557 -22.54 -12.54 34.43
CA ALA A 557 -23.35 -13.50 33.68
C ALA A 557 -23.45 -14.83 34.47
N THR A 558 -24.44 -14.91 35.36
CA THR A 558 -24.72 -16.08 36.21
C THR A 558 -25.62 -17.12 35.53
N VAL A 559 -26.10 -16.85 34.30
CA VAL A 559 -26.94 -17.77 33.53
C VAL A 559 -26.35 -17.96 32.14
N LEU A 560 -25.69 -19.10 31.94
CA LEU A 560 -25.40 -19.61 30.60
C LEU A 560 -26.73 -19.98 29.93
N PRO A 561 -27.06 -19.43 28.74
CA PRO A 561 -28.23 -19.85 28.00
C PRO A 561 -28.20 -21.37 27.77
N GLN A 562 -29.34 -22.04 27.94
CA GLN A 562 -29.49 -23.48 27.64
C GLN A 562 -29.30 -23.80 26.14
N HIS A 563 -29.29 -22.79 25.27
CA HIS A 563 -29.03 -22.91 23.84
C HIS A 563 -27.78 -22.12 23.45
N LEU A 564 -26.81 -22.80 22.84
CA LEU A 564 -25.64 -22.16 22.25
C LEU A 564 -26.06 -21.15 21.18
N PRO A 565 -25.42 -19.97 21.08
CA PRO A 565 -25.84 -18.92 20.16
C PRO A 565 -25.70 -19.37 18.70
N SER A 566 -26.67 -19.03 17.85
CA SER A 566 -26.55 -19.20 16.41
C SER A 566 -25.45 -18.30 15.84
N LEU A 567 -24.97 -18.57 14.63
CA LEU A 567 -23.92 -17.77 13.98
C LEU A 567 -24.27 -16.27 13.92
N GLU A 568 -25.54 -15.94 13.66
CA GLU A 568 -26.03 -14.55 13.64
C GLU A 568 -26.02 -13.92 15.05
N ILE A 569 -26.40 -14.67 16.08
CA ILE A 569 -26.37 -14.19 17.46
C ILE A 569 -24.91 -13.99 17.90
N SER A 570 -24.01 -14.92 17.59
CA SER A 570 -22.57 -14.78 17.86
C SER A 570 -21.99 -13.52 17.20
N ALA A 571 -22.32 -13.28 15.94
CA ALA A 571 -21.89 -12.06 15.23
C ALA A 571 -22.49 -10.79 15.86
N THR A 572 -23.76 -10.83 16.27
CA THR A 572 -24.44 -9.71 16.92
C THR A 572 -23.84 -9.39 18.29
N ILE A 573 -23.53 -10.41 19.10
CA ILE A 573 -22.85 -10.26 20.40
C ILE A 573 -21.47 -9.65 20.20
N PHE A 574 -20.71 -10.11 19.21
CA PHE A 574 -19.39 -9.56 18.90
C PHE A 574 -19.45 -8.07 18.56
N VAL A 575 -20.36 -7.67 17.67
CA VAL A 575 -20.57 -6.26 17.31
C VAL A 575 -21.05 -5.44 18.51
N GLY A 576 -22.00 -5.96 19.29
CA GLY A 576 -22.49 -5.31 20.51
C GLY A 576 -21.39 -5.09 21.54
N GLY A 577 -20.53 -6.08 21.75
CA GLY A 577 -19.36 -5.97 22.63
C GLY A 577 -18.34 -4.93 22.14
N TYR A 578 -18.11 -4.84 20.84
CA TYR A 578 -17.26 -3.80 20.25
C TYR A 578 -17.84 -2.40 20.49
N ILE A 579 -19.15 -2.20 20.25
CA ILE A 579 -19.83 -0.92 20.49
C ILE A 579 -19.73 -0.54 21.98
N ALA A 580 -20.02 -1.48 22.88
CA ALA A 580 -19.91 -1.26 24.32
C ALA A 580 -18.49 -0.83 24.72
N ARG A 581 -17.46 -1.49 24.16
CA ARG A 581 -16.05 -1.11 24.38
C ARG A 581 -15.76 0.31 23.88
N VAL A 582 -16.14 0.65 22.65
CA VAL A 582 -15.88 1.97 22.05
C VAL A 582 -16.55 3.08 22.86
N ILE A 583 -17.81 2.89 23.28
CA ILE A 583 -18.51 3.84 24.14
C ILE A 583 -17.76 3.99 25.47
N ASN A 584 -17.35 2.89 26.10
CA ASN A 584 -16.61 2.95 27.36
C ASN A 584 -15.22 3.60 27.23
N GLU A 585 -14.54 3.45 26.10
CA GLU A 585 -13.20 4.02 25.86
C GLU A 585 -13.23 5.50 25.45
N HIS A 586 -14.30 5.95 24.77
CA HIS A 586 -14.33 7.27 24.12
C HIS A 586 -15.45 8.21 24.60
N MET A 587 -16.45 7.73 25.33
CA MET A 587 -17.53 8.57 25.86
C MET A 587 -17.31 8.92 27.33
N CYS A 588 -17.33 10.21 27.65
CA CYS A 588 -17.25 10.72 29.03
C CYS A 588 -18.60 10.75 29.76
N CYS A 589 -19.69 10.38 29.10
CA CYS A 589 -21.04 10.46 29.66
C CYS A 589 -21.37 9.24 30.51
N GLY A 590 -21.45 9.42 31.83
CA GLY A 590 -21.70 8.33 32.79
C GLY A 590 -23.01 7.58 32.57
N SER A 591 -24.06 8.22 32.04
CA SER A 591 -25.32 7.55 31.70
C SER A 591 -25.19 6.65 30.47
N CYS A 592 -24.50 7.11 29.40
CA CYS A 592 -24.24 6.29 28.22
C CYS A 592 -23.37 5.07 28.54
N THR A 593 -22.35 5.25 29.38
CA THR A 593 -21.50 4.16 29.86
C THR A 593 -22.29 3.20 30.76
N ALA A 594 -23.19 3.71 31.60
CA ALA A 594 -24.06 2.88 32.43
C ALA A 594 -25.04 2.03 31.60
N VAL A 595 -25.60 2.56 30.51
CA VAL A 595 -26.47 1.80 29.60
C VAL A 595 -25.73 0.64 28.92
N CYS A 596 -24.44 0.82 28.63
CA CYS A 596 -23.61 -0.24 28.01
C CYS A 596 -23.07 -1.27 29.03
N THR A 597 -23.12 -0.97 30.34
CA THR A 597 -22.54 -1.81 31.41
C THR A 597 -23.58 -2.42 32.35
N LYS A 598 -24.81 -1.92 32.35
CA LYS A 598 -25.94 -2.50 33.09
C LYS A 598 -26.97 -3.09 32.12
N PRO A 599 -26.96 -4.40 31.86
CA PRO A 599 -28.13 -5.02 31.26
C PRO A 599 -29.25 -5.03 32.31
N ALA A 600 -30.38 -4.37 32.04
CA ALA A 600 -31.54 -4.39 32.95
C ALA A 600 -32.23 -5.77 33.04
N SER A 601 -31.78 -6.75 32.25
CA SER A 601 -32.03 -8.18 32.41
C SER A 601 -31.09 -8.96 31.49
N ASN A 602 -30.96 -10.28 31.68
CA ASN A 602 -30.24 -11.20 30.77
C ASN A 602 -30.88 -11.32 29.36
N GLN A 603 -31.74 -10.38 28.95
CA GLN A 603 -32.36 -10.29 27.63
C GLN A 603 -31.80 -9.19 26.69
N PRO A 604 -30.51 -8.76 26.68
CA PRO A 604 -30.06 -7.75 25.70
C PRO A 604 -30.25 -8.21 24.24
N ILE A 605 -30.22 -9.52 24.02
CA ILE A 605 -30.32 -10.17 22.70
C ILE A 605 -31.77 -10.22 22.19
N LEU A 606 -32.76 -10.34 23.10
CA LEU A 606 -34.18 -10.40 22.72
C LEU A 606 -34.76 -9.01 22.42
N GLN A 607 -34.23 -7.92 22.98
CA GLN A 607 -34.72 -6.58 22.66
C GLN A 607 -34.32 -6.11 21.25
N PHE A 608 -33.16 -6.51 20.73
CA PHE A 608 -32.78 -6.23 19.34
C PHE A 608 -33.56 -7.06 18.31
N THR A 609 -34.07 -8.24 18.70
CA THR A 609 -34.86 -9.13 17.84
C THR A 609 -36.38 -8.90 17.98
N ALA A 610 -36.87 -8.44 19.13
CA ALA A 610 -38.28 -8.09 19.35
C ALA A 610 -38.72 -6.89 18.48
N ALA A 611 -37.82 -5.97 18.15
CA ALA A 611 -38.10 -4.83 17.26
C ALA A 611 -38.49 -5.23 15.81
N ARG A 612 -38.41 -6.51 15.42
CA ARG A 612 -38.94 -7.02 14.15
C ARG A 612 -40.42 -7.40 14.18
N THR A 613 -41.04 -7.50 15.36
CA THR A 613 -42.46 -7.91 15.49
C THR A 613 -43.43 -6.78 15.80
N GLU A 614 -42.95 -5.57 16.07
CA GLU A 614 -43.80 -4.39 16.26
C GLU A 614 -43.47 -3.28 15.25
N VAL A 615 -43.72 -3.55 13.96
CA VAL A 615 -43.96 -2.47 12.99
C VAL A 615 -45.41 -2.05 13.14
N GLY A 616 -45.67 -1.28 14.19
CA GLY A 616 -47.00 -0.74 14.48
C GLY A 616 -46.96 0.06 15.76
N ASN A 617 -46.86 1.38 15.63
CA ASN A 617 -46.98 2.38 16.70
C ASN A 617 -45.71 2.68 17.52
N PHE A 618 -44.79 3.44 16.94
CA PHE A 618 -44.08 4.47 17.73
C PHE A 618 -43.93 5.75 16.91
N THR A 619 -45.04 6.48 16.81
CA THR A 619 -45.03 7.93 16.58
C THR A 619 -44.85 8.65 17.92
N ARG A 620 -43.91 9.59 17.92
CA ARG A 620 -43.72 10.73 18.84
C ARG A 620 -42.81 10.54 20.06
N GLN A 621 -41.91 11.52 20.15
CA GLN A 621 -41.15 12.02 21.30
C GLN A 621 -39.94 11.20 21.75
N THR A 622 -38.78 11.51 21.15
CA THR A 622 -37.65 12.13 21.86
C THR A 622 -36.73 12.80 20.84
N SER A 623 -36.83 14.12 20.76
CA SER A 623 -35.87 15.01 20.12
C SER A 623 -34.69 15.22 21.08
N CYS A 624 -33.53 14.66 20.79
CA CYS A 624 -32.25 15.18 21.26
C CYS A 624 -31.10 14.66 20.39
N CYS A 625 -30.65 15.53 19.48
CA CYS A 625 -29.31 15.65 18.92
C CYS A 625 -28.51 14.38 18.56
N LEU A 626 -28.63 13.98 17.30
CA LEU A 626 -27.59 13.28 16.55
C LEU A 626 -27.36 14.03 15.23
N PRO A 627 -26.19 14.64 15.02
CA PRO A 627 -25.63 14.79 13.69
C PRO A 627 -24.57 13.68 13.53
N LEU A 628 -25.00 12.51 13.07
CA LEU A 628 -24.11 11.54 12.42
C LEU A 628 -24.04 11.94 10.94
N THR A 629 -23.17 12.90 10.62
CA THR A 629 -22.66 13.07 9.26
C THR A 629 -21.42 12.20 9.15
N CYS A 630 -21.53 11.13 8.36
CA CYS A 630 -20.43 10.34 7.84
C CYS A 630 -19.97 10.93 6.51
#